data_AF-A0A424L5V0-F1
#
_entry.id   AF-A0A424L5V0-F1
#
_cell.length_a   1.000
_cell.length_b   1.000
_cell.length_c   1.000
_cell.angle_alpha   90.00
_cell.angle_beta   90.00
_cell.angle_gamma   90.00
#
_symmetry.space_group_name_H-M   'P 1'
#
loop_
_entity.id
_entity.type
_entity.pdbx_description
1 polymer ?
#
loop_
_entity_poly.entity_id
_entity_poly.type
_entity_poly.pdbx_seq_one_letter_code
_entity_poly.pdbx_strand_id
1 'polypeptide(L)'
;MTASLYGKLTVDNGRVLETNFDRYLLLRLDEVPTFETYFIQATDDHFGGLSEPGTPPVAPAVCNALYRITRRRIRQLPISEYYLQVA
;
A
#
# COMPACT_ATOMS: atom_id res chain seq x y z
N MET A 1 1.41 2.53 2.12
CA MET A 1 2.21 1.31 1.87
C MET A 1 1.60 0.06 2.49
N THR A 2 1.24 0.04 3.78
CA THR A 2 0.60 -1.14 4.41
C THR A 2 -0.58 -1.68 3.61
N ALA A 3 -1.56 -0.85 3.23
CA ALA A 3 -2.71 -1.27 2.43
C ALA A 3 -2.37 -1.78 1.02
N SER A 4 -1.16 -1.49 0.53
CA SER A 4 -0.67 -1.96 -0.77
C SER A 4 0.03 -3.30 -0.66
N LEU A 5 0.93 -3.45 0.33
CA LEU A 5 1.74 -4.66 0.51
C LEU A 5 1.02 -5.74 1.33
N TYR A 6 0.18 -5.34 2.28
CA TYR A 6 -0.50 -6.15 3.28
C TYR A 6 -1.94 -5.65 3.48
N GLY A 7 -2.53 -5.91 4.65
CA GLY A 7 -3.80 -5.30 5.06
C GLY A 7 -5.06 -6.04 4.58
N LYS A 8 -4.93 -7.27 4.11
CA LYS A 8 -6.08 -8.15 3.87
C LYS A 8 -6.76 -8.50 5.19
N LEU A 9 -8.09 -8.46 5.16
CA LEU A 9 -8.94 -9.04 6.19
C LEU A 9 -9.78 -10.14 5.56
N THR A 10 -9.71 -11.33 6.13
CA THR A 10 -10.53 -12.47 5.75
C THR A 10 -11.79 -12.47 6.60
N VAL A 11 -12.95 -12.52 5.94
CA VAL A 11 -14.25 -12.67 6.62
C VAL A 11 -14.74 -14.09 6.39
N ASP A 12 -14.90 -14.85 7.47
CA ASP A 12 -15.48 -16.18 7.47
C ASP A 12 -16.60 -16.27 8.49
N ASN A 13 -17.74 -16.86 8.10
CA ASN A 13 -18.94 -16.99 8.94
C ASN A 13 -19.34 -15.67 9.64
N GLY A 14 -19.22 -14.54 8.93
CA GLY A 14 -19.54 -13.21 9.43
C GLY A 14 -18.54 -12.61 10.42
N ARG A 15 -17.34 -13.20 10.56
CA ARG A 15 -16.29 -12.75 11.48
C ARG A 15 -14.96 -12.52 10.76
N VAL A 16 -14.25 -11.47 11.18
CA VAL A 16 -12.87 -11.22 10.77
C VAL A 16 -11.95 -12.22 11.44
N LEU A 17 -11.06 -12.84 10.67
CA LEU A 17 -10.12 -13.85 11.19
C LEU A 17 -8.82 -13.23 11.74
N GLU A 18 -8.33 -12.14 11.16
CA GLU A 18 -7.12 -11.44 11.57
C GLU A 18 -7.44 -10.41 12.67
N THR A 19 -7.52 -10.87 13.93
CA THR A 19 -7.94 -10.07 15.08
C THR A 19 -6.80 -9.38 15.84
N ASN A 20 -5.55 -9.61 15.43
CA ASN A 20 -4.35 -9.07 16.09
C ASN A 20 -3.19 -8.92 15.06
N PHE A 21 -2.16 -8.14 15.39
CA PHE A 21 -1.05 -7.76 14.51
C PHE A 21 -0.01 -8.85 14.24
N ASP A 22 -0.15 -10.02 14.88
CA ASP A 22 0.53 -11.25 14.50
C ASP A 22 0.00 -11.81 13.17
N ARG A 23 -1.27 -11.53 12.83
CA ARG A 23 -1.93 -11.98 11.60
C ARG A 23 -2.29 -10.83 10.65
N TYR A 24 -2.73 -9.69 11.18
CA TYR A 24 -2.92 -8.47 10.40
C TYR A 24 -1.60 -7.72 10.27
N LEU A 25 -0.80 -8.09 9.26
CA LEU A 25 0.52 -7.53 9.08
C LEU A 25 0.45 -6.04 8.74
N LEU A 26 1.18 -5.26 9.53
CA LEU A 26 1.49 -3.86 9.26
C LEU A 26 2.89 -3.77 8.66
N LEU A 27 3.12 -2.76 7.83
CA LEU A 27 4.47 -2.43 7.40
C LEU A 27 5.35 -2.09 8.61
N ARG A 28 6.52 -2.71 8.70
CA ARG A 28 7.52 -2.46 9.73
C ARG A 28 8.58 -1.46 9.25
N LEU A 29 9.34 -0.91 10.20
CA LEU A 29 10.31 0.15 9.92
C LEU A 29 11.42 -0.28 8.95
N ASP A 30 11.84 -1.54 9.02
CA ASP A 30 12.84 -2.16 8.15
C ASP A 30 12.32 -2.41 6.72
N GLU A 31 11.01 -2.36 6.50
CA GLU A 31 10.38 -2.52 5.19
C GLU A 31 10.11 -1.17 4.49
N VAL A 32 10.33 -0.05 5.20
CA VAL A 32 10.14 1.29 4.64
C VAL A 32 11.31 1.61 3.69
N PRO A 33 11.05 1.86 2.39
CA PRO A 33 12.10 2.30 1.49
C PRO A 33 12.51 3.74 1.82
N THR A 34 13.72 4.13 1.41
CA THR A 34 14.06 5.56 1.35
C THR A 34 13.06 6.28 0.44
N PHE A 35 12.51 7.40 0.91
CA PHE A 35 11.55 8.19 0.17
C PHE A 35 11.87 9.68 0.30
N GLU A 36 11.37 10.45 -0.66
CA GLU A 36 11.49 11.90 -0.69
C GLU A 36 10.09 12.50 -0.82
N THR A 37 9.89 13.67 -0.22
CA THR A 37 8.62 14.40 -0.28
C THR A 37 8.87 15.78 -0.87
N TYR A 38 8.10 16.11 -1.91
CA TYR A 38 8.16 17.39 -2.59
C TYR A 38 6.81 18.08 -2.47
N PHE A 39 6.80 19.32 -1.98
CA PHE A 39 5.61 20.16 -1.98
C PHE A 39 5.56 20.96 -3.27
N ILE A 40 4.49 20.82 -4.02
CA ILE A 40 4.21 21.64 -5.21
C ILE A 40 3.23 22.73 -4.77
N GLN A 41 3.63 23.99 -4.93
CA GLN A 41 2.76 25.13 -4.61
C GLN A 41 1.68 25.27 -5.67
N ALA A 42 0.45 25.51 -5.22
CA ALA A 42 -0.64 25.92 -6.11
C ALA A 42 -0.32 27.29 -6.73
N THR A 43 -0.82 27.53 -7.94
CA THR A 43 -0.66 28.81 -8.64
C THR A 43 -1.65 29.88 -8.19
N ASP A 44 -2.68 29.48 -7.45
CA ASP A 44 -3.69 30.34 -6.84
C ASP A 44 -3.57 30.32 -5.30
N ASP A 45 -4.29 31.23 -4.64
CA ASP A 45 -4.17 31.44 -3.19
C ASP A 45 -4.98 30.43 -2.34
N HIS A 46 -5.43 29.32 -2.93
CA HIS A 46 -6.26 28.34 -2.24
C HIS A 46 -5.42 27.25 -1.55
N PHE A 47 -5.71 27.01 -0.27
CA PHE A 47 -5.14 25.89 0.48
C PHE A 47 -5.94 24.61 0.25
N GLY A 48 -5.24 23.53 -0.12
CA GLY A 48 -5.79 22.18 -0.20
C GLY A 48 -5.50 21.35 1.04
N GLY A 49 -6.24 20.25 1.21
CA GLY A 49 -5.93 19.24 2.23
C GLY A 49 -4.68 18.43 1.87
N LEU A 50 -3.82 18.15 2.84
CA LEU A 50 -2.55 17.42 2.64
C LEU A 50 -2.50 16.04 3.29
N SER A 51 -3.45 15.69 4.16
CA SER A 51 -3.39 14.45 4.96
C SER A 51 -3.58 13.17 4.13
N GLU A 52 -4.54 13.17 3.20
CA GLU A 52 -4.91 12.00 2.41
C GLU A 52 -4.21 11.88 1.04
N PRO A 53 -3.88 12.97 0.30
CA PRO A 53 -3.40 12.87 -1.09
C PRO A 53 -2.18 11.97 -1.31
N GLY A 54 -1.30 11.82 -0.31
CA GLY A 54 -0.15 10.93 -0.39
C GLY A 54 -0.51 9.44 -0.40
N THR A 55 -1.70 9.05 0.08
CA THR A 55 -2.09 7.64 0.24
C THR A 55 -2.55 6.96 -1.06
N PRO A 56 -3.50 7.51 -1.83
CA PRO A 56 -3.99 6.90 -3.07
C PRO A 56 -2.93 6.54 -4.13
N PRO A 57 -1.91 7.38 -4.42
CA PRO A 57 -1.00 7.11 -5.53
C PRO A 57 -0.01 5.97 -5.26
N VAL A 58 0.17 5.57 -4.00
CA VAL A 58 1.18 4.59 -3.59
C VAL A 58 0.94 3.20 -4.21
N ALA A 59 -0.26 2.65 -4.06
CA ALA A 59 -0.58 1.31 -4.56
C ALA A 59 -0.38 1.17 -6.10
N PRO A 60 -0.95 2.04 -6.95
CA PRO A 60 -0.75 1.94 -8.40
C PRO A 60 0.70 2.21 -8.82
N ALA A 61 1.44 3.08 -8.13
CA ALA A 61 2.86 3.31 -8.43
C ALA A 61 3.69 2.03 -8.24
N VAL A 62 3.54 1.34 -7.10
CA VAL A 62 4.24 0.09 -6.81
C VAL A 62 3.80 -1.02 -7.78
N CYS A 63 2.50 -1.19 -8.05
CA CYS A 63 2.00 -2.17 -9.01
C CYS A 63 2.53 -1.92 -10.43
N ASN A 64 2.68 -0.65 -10.85
CA ASN A 64 3.27 -0.30 -12.14
C ASN A 64 4.77 -0.60 -12.18
N ALA A 65 5.52 -0.34 -11.11
CA ALA A 65 6.93 -0.71 -11.00
C ALA A 65 7.10 -2.24 -11.13
N LEU A 66 6.30 -3.02 -10.40
CA LEU A 66 6.27 -4.48 -10.50
C LEU A 66 5.93 -4.95 -11.93
N TYR A 67 4.92 -4.36 -12.57
CA TYR A 67 4.61 -4.71 -13.96
C TYR A 67 5.77 -4.44 -14.93
N ARG A 68 6.55 -3.36 -14.74
CA ARG A 68 7.70 -3.07 -15.61
C ARG A 68 8.76 -4.17 -15.55
N ILE A 69 8.97 -4.78 -14.38
CA ILE A 69 9.99 -5.83 -14.18
C ILE A 69 9.43 -7.25 -14.40
N THR A 70 8.17 -7.53 -14.08
CA THR A 70 7.60 -8.89 -14.16
C THR A 70 6.67 -9.12 -15.34
N ARG A 71 6.20 -8.05 -16.00
CA ARG A 71 5.15 -8.07 -17.03
C ARG A 71 3.80 -8.67 -16.59
N ARG A 72 3.61 -8.92 -15.29
CA ARG A 72 2.35 -9.40 -14.71
C ARG A 72 1.62 -8.24 -14.03
N ARG A 73 0.37 -8.00 -14.43
CA ARG A 73 -0.48 -6.96 -13.84
C ARG A 73 -1.13 -7.47 -12.55
N ILE A 74 -0.87 -6.79 -11.43
CA ILE A 74 -1.62 -6.97 -10.18
C ILE A 74 -2.82 -6.01 -10.22
N ARG A 75 -4.02 -6.56 -10.04
CA ARG A 75 -5.28 -5.78 -10.02
C ARG A 75 -6.07 -5.94 -8.72
N GLN A 76 -5.63 -6.85 -7.87
CA GLN A 76 -6.20 -7.10 -6.56
C GLN A 76 -5.07 -7.01 -5.54
N LEU A 77 -5.33 -6.31 -4.45
CA LEU A 77 -4.42 -6.16 -3.32
C LEU A 77 -4.76 -7.22 -2.27
N PRO A 78 -3.79 -7.60 -1.42
CA PRO A 78 -2.45 -7.04 -1.31
C PRO A 78 -1.40 -7.65 -2.24
N ILE A 79 -0.30 -6.92 -2.47
CA ILE A 79 0.82 -7.35 -3.31
C ILE A 79 1.51 -8.60 -2.73
N SER A 80 1.48 -8.80 -1.41
CA SER A 80 2.11 -9.95 -0.77
C SER A 80 1.60 -11.30 -1.28
N GLU A 81 0.33 -11.39 -1.69
CA GLU A 81 -0.23 -12.63 -2.24
C GLU A 81 0.39 -13.06 -3.57
N TYR A 82 1.15 -12.17 -4.21
CA TYR A 82 1.74 -12.39 -5.53
C TYR A 82 3.25 -12.65 -5.49
N TYR A 83 3.96 -11.91 -4.64
CA TYR A 83 5.44 -11.84 -4.67
C TYR A 83 6.11 -11.93 -3.29
N LEU A 84 5.34 -11.94 -2.20
CA LEU A 84 5.87 -12.07 -0.84
C LEU A 84 5.25 -13.30 -0.19
N GLN A 85 5.58 -14.48 -0.71
CA GLN A 85 5.36 -15.71 0.03
C GLN A 85 6.41 -15.75 1.15
N VAL A 86 6.00 -15.32 2.33
CA VAL A 86 6.77 -15.55 3.55
C VAL A 86 6.80 -17.07 3.77
N ALA A 87 8.01 -17.62 3.82
CA ALA A 87 8.24 -19.01 4.20
C ALA A 87 7.82 -19.27 5.66
#